data_AF-A0A0S4U6E4-F1
#
_entry.id   AF-A0A0S4U6E4-F1
#
_cell.length_a   1.000
_cell.length_b   1.000
_cell.length_c   1.000
_cell.angle_alpha   90.00
_cell.angle_beta   90.00
_cell.angle_gamma   90.00
#
_symmetry.space_group_name_H-M   'P 1'
#
loop_
_entity.id
_entity.type
_entity.pdbx_description
1 polymer ?
#
loop_
_entity_poly.entity_id
_entity_poly.type
_entity_poly.pdbx_seq_one_letter_code
_entity_poly.pdbx_strand_id
1 'polypeptide(L)' 'MGLYCAAKTAAFAGALTAGAGWGAATVQAWTEADQALWAGVLNFWFLGRVFDRVRS' A
#
# COMPACT_ATOMS: atom_id res chain seq x y z
N MET A 1 -2.30 -12.24 3.02
CA MET A 1 -2.94 -10.91 3.12
C MET A 1 -3.59 -10.65 4.47
N GLY A 2 -4.33 -11.60 5.07
CA GLY A 2 -4.97 -11.40 6.38
C GLY A 2 -4.03 -10.89 7.49
N LEU A 3 -2.83 -11.46 7.62
CA LEU A 3 -1.84 -11.02 8.62
C LEU A 3 -1.36 -9.57 8.39
N TYR A 4 -1.12 -9.19 7.14
CA TYR A 4 -0.69 -7.84 6.78
C TYR A 4 -1.80 -6.81 7.08
N CYS A 5 -3.05 -7.12 6.74
CA CYS A 5 -4.18 -6.26 7.09
C CYS A 5 -4.34 -6.13 8.61
N ALA A 6 -4.25 -7.23 9.36
CA ALA A 6 -4.31 -7.21 10.81
C ALA A 6 -3.20 -6.34 11.43
N ALA A 7 -1.97 -6.47 10.92
CA ALA A 7 -0.83 -5.67 11.37
C ALA A 7 -1.03 -4.18 11.09
N LYS A 8 -1.50 -3.81 9.88
CA LYS A 8 -1.79 -2.42 9.53
C LYS A 8 -2.91 -1.83 10.38
N THR A 9 -3.98 -2.57 10.59
CA THR A 9 -5.09 -2.15 11.47
C THR A 9 -4.63 -1.95 12.90
N ALA A 10 -3.82 -2.87 13.44
CA ALA A 10 -3.28 -2.75 14.80
C ALA A 10 -2.36 -1.52 14.93
N ALA A 11 -1.48 -1.28 13.95
CA ALA A 11 -0.61 -0.11 13.96
C ALA A 11 -1.39 1.22 13.87
N PHE A 12 -2.39 1.28 12.99
CA PHE A 12 -3.26 2.46 12.85
C PHE A 12 -4.10 2.71 14.10
N ALA A 13 -4.72 1.67 14.67
CA ALA A 13 -5.48 1.77 15.91
C ALA A 13 -4.57 2.22 17.07
N GLY A 14 -3.36 1.69 17.17
CA GLY A 14 -2.37 2.13 18.15
C GLY A 14 -2.02 3.62 18.02
N ALA A 15 -1.85 4.12 16.80
CA ALA A 15 -1.60 5.54 16.56
C ALA A 15 -2.78 6.42 17.00
N LEU A 16 -4.02 6.01 16.71
CA LEU A 16 -5.21 6.74 17.18
C LEU A 16 -5.32 6.73 18.71
N THR A 17 -5.06 5.59 19.36
CA THR A 17 -5.05 5.49 20.83
C THR A 17 -3.96 6.37 21.45
N ALA A 18 -2.83 6.56 20.76
CA ALA A 18 -1.77 7.48 21.16
C ALA A 18 -2.11 8.98 20.90
N GLY A 19 -3.31 9.29 20.40
CA GLY A 19 -3.77 10.66 20.16
C GLY A 19 -3.38 11.24 18.80
N ALA A 20 -2.82 10.44 17.89
CA ALA A 20 -2.55 10.90 16.53
C ALA A 20 -3.86 11.23 15.81
N GLY A 21 -3.86 12.33 15.06
CA GLY A 21 -4.97 12.65 14.15
C GLY A 21 -5.04 11.65 12.99
N TRP A 22 -6.23 11.47 12.42
CA TRP A 22 -6.47 10.53 11.31
C TRP A 22 -5.51 10.71 10.14
N GLY A 23 -5.24 11.96 9.71
CA GLY A 23 -4.31 12.22 8.61
C GLY A 23 -2.89 11.74 8.92
N ALA A 24 -2.38 12.03 10.12
CA ALA A 24 -1.05 11.61 10.55
C ALA A 24 -0.96 10.09 10.70
N ALA A 25 -1.98 9.45 11.30
CA ALA A 25 -2.05 8.01 11.45
C ALA A 25 -2.11 7.29 10.08
N THR A 26 -2.83 7.85 9.10
CA THR A 26 -2.89 7.30 7.73
C THR A 26 -1.55 7.40 7.04
N VAL A 27 -0.87 8.55 7.12
CA VAL A 27 0.47 8.72 6.53
C VAL A 27 1.47 7.78 7.19
N GLN A 28 1.43 7.62 8.52
CA GLN A 28 2.27 6.68 9.24
C GLN A 28 2.00 5.21 8.84
N ALA A 29 0.73 4.86 8.58
CA ALA A 29 0.37 3.52 8.13
C ALA A 29 0.87 3.21 6.71
N TRP A 30 1.16 4.23 5.89
CA TRP A 30 1.69 4.11 4.54
C TRP A 30 3.23 4.00 4.55
N THR A 31 3.73 2.76 4.45
CA THR A 31 5.16 2.46 4.58
C THR A 31 5.83 2.23 3.23
N GLU A 32 7.16 2.17 3.22
CA GLU A 32 7.95 1.84 2.03
C GLU A 32 7.57 0.48 1.43
N ALA A 33 7.20 -0.50 2.26
CA ALA A 33 6.72 -1.80 1.80
C ALA A 33 5.42 -1.67 0.98
N ASP A 34 4.53 -0.75 1.34
CA ASP A 34 3.27 -0.52 0.62
C ASP A 34 3.54 0.19 -0.70
N GLN A 35 4.49 1.12 -0.70
CA GLN A 35 4.96 1.80 -1.91
C GLN A 35 5.58 0.79 -2.89
N ALA A 36 6.39 -0.14 -2.40
CA ALA A 36 6.99 -1.20 -3.21
C ALA A 36 5.92 -2.13 -3.79
N LEU A 37 4.93 -2.53 -2.99
CA LEU A 37 3.78 -3.32 -3.47
C LEU A 37 3.01 -2.55 -4.56
N TRP A 38 2.72 -1.27 -4.34
CA TRP A 38 2.01 -0.44 -5.30
C TRP A 38 2.79 -0.26 -6.60
N ALA A 39 4.09 0.04 -6.51
CA ALA A 39 4.98 0.11 -7.66
C ALA A 39 5.03 -1.21 -8.42
N GLY A 40 5.07 -2.35 -7.72
CA GLY A 40 4.99 -3.68 -8.33
C GLY A 40 3.70 -3.91 -9.12
N VAL A 41 2.55 -3.54 -8.55
CA VAL A 41 1.25 -3.63 -9.23
C VAL A 41 1.20 -2.73 -10.47
N LEU A 42 1.65 -1.48 -10.35
CA LEU A 42 1.72 -0.55 -11.47
C LEU A 42 2.64 -1.08 -12.57
N ASN A 43 3.84 -1.55 -12.23
CA ASN A 43 4.79 -2.11 -13.19
C ASN A 43 4.20 -3.31 -13.91
N PHE A 44 3.60 -4.26 -13.20
CA PHE A 44 2.94 -5.41 -13.82
C PHE A 44 1.85 -4.99 -14.81
N TRP A 45 1.00 -4.06 -14.40
CA TRP A 45 -0.14 -3.56 -15.19
C TRP A 45 0.31 -2.81 -16.45
N PHE A 46 1.32 -1.94 -16.34
CA PHE A 46 1.86 -1.22 -17.48
C PHE A 46 2.64 -2.14 -18.41
N LEU A 47 3.47 -3.05 -17.88
CA LEU A 47 4.24 -3.99 -18.67
C LEU A 47 3.33 -4.90 -19.52
N GLY A 48 2.24 -5.41 -18.94
CA GLY A 48 1.24 -6.18 -19.68
C GLY A 48 0.67 -5.41 -20.87
N ARG A 49 0.26 -4.15 -20.68
CA ARG A 49 -0.27 -3.32 -21.77
C ARG A 49 0.75 -2.94 -22.83
N VAL A 50 2.02 -2.76 -22.45
CA VAL A 50 3.10 -2.53 -23.42
C VAL A 50 3.24 -3.74 -24.33
N PHE A 51 3.26 -4.96 -23.77
CA PHE A 51 3.36 -6.17 -24.57
C PHE A 51 2.11 -6.42 -25.44
N ASP A 52 0.91 -6.14 -24.93
CA ASP A 52 -0.32 -6.26 -25.72
C ASP A 52 -0.27 -5.32 -26.95
N ARG A 53 0.21 -4.08 -26.79
CA ARG A 53 0.34 -3.11 -27.88
C ARG A 53 1.37 -3.50 -28.94
N VAL A 54 2.46 -4.17 -28.56
CA VAL A 54 3.50 -4.60 -29.52
C VAL A 54 3.02 -5.79 -30.37
N ARG A 55 2.03 -6.56 -29.90
CA ARG A 55 1.47 -7.72 -30.62
C ARG A 55 0.29 -7.39 -31.54
N SER A 56 -0.25 -6.17 -31.49
CA SER A 56 -1.31 -5.67 -32.40
C SER A 56 -0.74 -5.00 -33.64
#